data_AF-A0A849V0I1-F1
#
_entry.id   AF-A0A849V0I1-F1
#
_cell.length_a   1.000
_cell.length_b   1.000
_cell.length_c   1.000
_cell.angle_alpha   90.00
_cell.angle_beta   90.00
_cell.angle_gamma   90.00
#
_symmetry.space_group_name_H-M   'P 1'
#
loop_
_entity.id
_entity.type
_entity.pdbx_description
1 polymer ?
#
loop_
_entity_poly.entity_id
_entity_poly.type
_entity_poly.pdbx_seq_one_letter_code
_entity_poly.pdbx_strand_id
1 'polypeptide(L)'
;MKHSDNNPQQKGFSYVEVLVATMLVAIALVPAMNALQMGIMGVNVHKTSTTEHFCRLRKIEELQAQPFTNLLAAAKVAANTTTATYFSDESTRNDLPCYDPTGDSQQKLRRLVYIALYDADADPFTIANLNDTDNDPYTGNTANLLWVKVITEGSAQGLETLISR
;
A
#
# COMPACT_ATOMS: atom_id res chain seq x y z
N MET A 1 18.84 34.42 -71.69
CA MET A 1 19.04 34.08 -70.26
C MET A 1 17.67 33.82 -69.66
N LYS A 2 17.44 32.61 -69.14
CA LYS A 2 16.14 32.10 -68.69
C LYS A 2 16.25 31.87 -67.18
N HIS A 3 15.59 32.69 -66.36
CA HIS A 3 15.44 32.43 -64.93
C HIS A 3 14.09 31.77 -64.69
N SER A 4 14.14 30.57 -64.11
CA SER A 4 13.00 29.78 -63.66
C SER A 4 12.88 29.99 -62.16
N ASP A 5 11.88 30.74 -61.72
CA ASP A 5 11.54 30.84 -60.30
C ASP A 5 10.69 29.62 -59.90
N ASN A 6 11.25 28.81 -59.01
CA ASN A 6 10.60 27.65 -58.42
C ASN A 6 9.56 28.12 -57.40
N ASN A 7 8.28 28.04 -57.77
CA ASN A 7 7.19 28.22 -56.82
C ASN A 7 6.97 26.90 -56.05
N PRO A 8 7.17 26.84 -54.72
CA PRO A 8 6.88 25.64 -53.95
C PRO A 8 5.35 25.44 -53.93
N GLN A 9 4.87 24.47 -54.70
CA GLN A 9 3.45 24.10 -54.70
C GLN A 9 3.05 23.65 -53.30
N GLN A 10 2.22 24.46 -52.63
CA GLN A 10 1.45 24.02 -51.47
C GLN A 10 0.50 22.92 -51.93
N LYS A 11 0.88 21.66 -51.71
CA LYS A 11 0.02 20.50 -51.98
C LYS A 11 -1.02 20.43 -50.86
N GLY A 12 -2.25 20.82 -51.17
CA GLY A 12 -3.41 20.51 -50.33
C GLY A 12 -3.60 19.00 -50.23
N PHE A 13 -4.01 18.50 -49.06
CA PHE A 13 -4.22 17.09 -48.79
C PHE A 13 -5.19 16.46 -49.82
N SER A 14 -4.82 15.32 -50.39
CA SER A 14 -5.65 14.58 -51.34
C SER A 14 -6.83 13.90 -50.63
N TYR A 15 -8.00 13.83 -51.26
CA TYR A 15 -9.20 13.15 -50.71
C TYR A 15 -8.90 11.71 -50.24
N VAL A 16 -8.05 11.00 -50.98
CA VAL A 16 -7.61 9.64 -50.65
C VAL A 16 -6.80 9.62 -49.35
N GLU A 17 -5.95 10.61 -49.14
CA GLU A 17 -5.11 10.72 -47.94
C GLU A 17 -5.95 10.97 -46.69
N VAL A 18 -6.99 11.80 -46.79
CA VAL A 18 -7.94 12.02 -45.70
C VAL A 18 -8.71 10.74 -45.36
N LEU A 19 -9.17 9.99 -46.37
CA LEU A 19 -9.84 8.71 -46.15
C LEU A 19 -8.94 7.68 -45.46
N VAL A 20 -7.70 7.54 -45.92
CA VAL A 20 -6.72 6.62 -45.31
C VAL A 20 -6.41 7.07 -43.87
N ALA A 21 -6.20 8.36 -43.62
CA ALA A 21 -5.94 8.88 -42.29
C ALA A 21 -7.11 8.61 -41.32
N THR A 22 -8.36 8.84 -41.75
CA THR A 22 -9.54 8.56 -40.91
C THR A 22 -9.69 7.07 -40.62
N MET A 23 -9.40 6.20 -41.59
CA MET A 23 -9.42 4.75 -41.39
C MET A 23 -8.34 4.30 -40.39
N LEU A 24 -7.13 4.86 -40.48
CA LEU A 24 -6.05 4.58 -39.53
C LEU A 24 -6.40 5.05 -38.10
N VAL A 25 -7.00 6.23 -37.95
CA VAL A 25 -7.46 6.71 -36.64
C VAL A 25 -8.54 5.79 -36.07
N ALA A 26 -9.52 5.37 -36.89
CA ALA A 26 -10.59 4.47 -36.44
C ALA A 26 -10.03 3.12 -35.94
N ILE A 27 -9.05 2.55 -36.64
CA ILE A 27 -8.40 1.30 -36.24
C ILE A 27 -7.56 1.50 -34.96
N ALA A 28 -6.85 2.63 -34.84
CA ALA A 28 -6.02 2.93 -33.68
C ALA A 28 -6.82 3.27 -32.41
N LEU A 29 -8.09 3.67 -32.55
CA LEU A 29 -8.89 4.15 -31.42
C LEU A 29 -9.23 3.05 -30.40
N VAL A 30 -9.50 1.83 -30.87
CA VAL A 30 -9.86 0.69 -30.00
C VAL A 30 -8.75 0.35 -29.00
N PRO A 31 -7.49 0.07 -29.43
CA PRO A 31 -6.40 -0.17 -28.49
C PRO A 31 -6.06 1.07 -27.65
N ALA A 32 -6.23 2.29 -28.17
CA ALA A 32 -6.00 3.51 -27.41
C ALA A 32 -7.00 3.68 -26.24
N MET A 33 -8.28 3.36 -26.46
CA MET A 33 -9.29 3.37 -25.40
C MET A 33 -9.01 2.32 -24.32
N ASN A 34 -8.61 1.11 -24.72
CA ASN A 34 -8.23 0.06 -23.78
C ASN A 34 -7.01 0.48 -22.93
N ALA A 35 -6.00 1.09 -23.56
CA ALA A 35 -4.83 1.61 -22.88
C ALA A 35 -5.19 2.75 -21.91
N LEU A 36 -6.10 3.65 -22.29
CA LEU A 36 -6.56 4.74 -21.43
C LEU A 36 -7.30 4.21 -20.19
N GLN A 37 -8.18 3.23 -20.37
CA GLN A 37 -8.90 2.61 -19.25
C GLN A 37 -7.94 1.94 -18.26
N MET A 38 -6.94 1.20 -18.77
CA MET A 38 -5.87 0.61 -17.96
C MET A 38 -5.04 1.68 -17.23
N GLY A 39 -4.72 2.79 -17.91
CA GLY A 39 -4.00 3.92 -17.31
C GLY A 39 -4.77 4.56 -16.14
N ILE A 40 -6.09 4.77 -16.31
CA ILE A 40 -6.96 5.33 -15.27
C ILE A 40 -7.05 4.37 -14.06
N MET A 41 -7.24 3.07 -14.31
CA MET A 41 -7.24 2.06 -13.24
C MET A 41 -5.92 2.05 -12.47
N GLY A 42 -4.78 2.13 -13.17
CA GLY A 42 -3.45 2.20 -12.55
C GLY A 42 -3.28 3.41 -11.63
N VAL A 43 -3.78 4.59 -12.04
CA VAL A 43 -3.74 5.80 -11.20
C VAL A 43 -4.56 5.63 -9.91
N ASN A 44 -5.75 5.03 -10.00
CA ASN A 44 -6.60 4.82 -8.82
C ASN A 44 -5.96 3.81 -7.85
N VAL A 45 -5.44 2.68 -8.35
CA VAL A 45 -4.73 1.70 -7.53
C VAL A 45 -3.53 2.31 -6.82
N HIS A 46 -2.73 3.13 -7.52
CA HIS A 46 -1.60 3.82 -6.91
C HIS A 46 -2.03 4.81 -5.83
N LYS A 47 -3.12 5.57 -6.03
CA LYS A 47 -3.65 6.50 -5.04
C LYS A 47 -4.13 5.78 -3.77
N THR A 48 -4.89 4.70 -3.91
CA THR A 48 -5.38 3.91 -2.78
C THR A 48 -4.21 3.27 -2.03
N SER A 49 -3.29 2.61 -2.74
CA SER A 49 -2.13 1.96 -2.12
C SER A 49 -1.22 2.96 -1.38
N THR A 50 -0.99 4.14 -1.97
CA THR A 50 -0.19 5.20 -1.33
C THR A 50 -0.88 5.73 -0.08
N THR A 51 -2.19 5.98 -0.15
CA THR A 51 -2.97 6.49 0.99
C THR A 51 -2.98 5.49 2.15
N GLU A 52 -3.27 4.22 1.86
CA GLU A 52 -3.20 3.15 2.85
C GLU A 52 -1.82 3.00 3.48
N HIS A 53 -0.75 3.11 2.68
CA HIS A 53 0.62 3.04 3.17
C HIS A 53 0.91 4.13 4.21
N PHE A 54 0.63 5.39 3.87
CA PHE A 54 0.83 6.51 4.81
C PHE A 54 -0.07 6.42 6.05
N CYS A 55 -1.27 5.86 5.90
CA CYS A 55 -2.18 5.60 7.01
C CYS A 55 -1.63 4.58 8.02
N ARG A 56 -1.04 3.50 7.52
CA ARG A 56 -0.34 2.51 8.36
C ARG A 56 0.93 3.11 8.97
N LEU A 57 1.71 3.88 8.20
CA LEU A 57 2.94 4.52 8.65
C LEU A 57 2.68 5.48 9.82
N ARG A 58 1.69 6.37 9.69
CA ARG A 58 1.27 7.27 10.76
C ARG A 58 0.92 6.51 12.05
N LYS A 59 0.26 5.35 11.93
CA LYS A 59 -0.07 4.54 13.11
C LYS A 59 1.17 3.93 13.75
N ILE A 60 2.15 3.51 12.95
CA ILE A 60 3.45 3.05 13.47
C ILE A 60 4.14 4.20 14.22
N GLU A 61 4.15 5.42 13.68
CA GLU A 61 4.71 6.59 14.35
C GLU A 61 3.98 6.88 15.68
N GLU A 62 2.64 6.79 15.69
CA GLU A 62 1.82 6.92 16.90
C GLU A 62 2.18 5.85 17.96
N LEU A 63 2.48 4.62 17.54
CA LEU A 63 2.89 3.50 18.40
C LEU A 63 4.33 3.66 18.90
N GLN A 64 5.24 4.14 18.07
CA GLN A 64 6.62 4.42 18.45
C GLN A 64 6.72 5.55 19.48
N ALA A 65 5.74 6.46 19.50
CA ALA A 65 5.62 7.47 20.54
C ALA A 65 5.05 6.94 21.88
N GLN A 66 4.50 5.71 21.90
CA GLN A 66 3.96 5.13 23.14
C GLN A 66 5.08 4.62 24.06
N PRO A 67 4.90 4.71 25.39
CA PRO A 67 5.79 4.05 26.32
C PRO A 67 5.84 2.54 26.06
N PHE A 68 7.05 1.98 26.05
CA PHE A 68 7.28 0.55 25.82
C PHE A 68 6.46 -0.33 26.79
N THR A 69 6.28 0.10 28.03
CA THR A 69 5.48 -0.61 29.04
C THR A 69 4.01 -0.79 28.64
N ASN A 70 3.43 0.19 27.93
CA ASN A 70 2.05 0.13 27.47
C ASN A 70 1.93 -0.86 26.30
N LEU A 71 2.88 -0.82 25.37
CA LEU A 71 2.96 -1.75 24.25
C LEU A 71 3.15 -3.20 24.74
N LEU A 72 4.02 -3.41 25.74
CA LEU A 72 4.22 -4.72 26.36
C LEU A 72 2.94 -5.22 27.06
N ALA A 73 2.21 -4.34 27.74
CA ALA A 73 0.93 -4.70 28.35
C ALA A 73 -0.11 -5.11 27.30
N ALA A 74 -0.17 -4.39 26.16
CA ALA A 74 -1.02 -4.77 25.04
C ALA A 74 -0.65 -6.12 24.44
N ALA A 75 0.65 -6.38 24.25
CA ALA A 75 1.15 -7.65 23.74
C ALA A 75 0.73 -8.82 24.64
N LYS A 76 0.88 -8.67 25.96
CA LYS A 76 0.49 -9.70 26.94
C LYS A 76 -1.02 -9.97 26.96
N VAL A 77 -1.84 -8.95 26.72
CA VAL A 77 -3.30 -9.11 26.64
C VAL A 77 -3.71 -9.83 25.34
N ALA A 78 -3.06 -9.51 24.22
CA ALA A 78 -3.32 -10.18 22.95
C ALA A 78 -2.82 -11.62 22.91
N ALA A 79 -1.70 -11.90 23.59
CA ALA A 79 -1.08 -13.22 23.78
C ALA A 79 -0.66 -13.97 22.49
N ASN A 80 -0.93 -13.43 21.29
CA ASN A 80 -0.55 -14.01 20.00
C ASN A 80 -0.49 -12.93 18.91
N THR A 81 -0.01 -13.29 17.73
CA THR A 81 0.18 -12.39 16.57
C THR A 81 -1.07 -12.16 15.73
N THR A 82 -2.16 -12.87 15.99
CA THR A 82 -3.40 -12.82 15.18
C THR A 82 -4.54 -12.09 15.88
N THR A 83 -4.36 -11.73 17.15
CA THR A 83 -5.33 -11.01 17.97
C THR A 83 -5.02 -9.52 17.95
N ALA A 84 -5.97 -8.72 17.48
CA ALA A 84 -5.83 -7.28 17.43
C ALA A 84 -5.81 -6.68 18.84
N THR A 85 -4.83 -5.81 19.11
CA THR A 85 -4.69 -5.11 20.38
C THR A 85 -5.66 -3.93 20.50
N TYR A 86 -5.82 -3.41 21.71
CA TYR A 86 -6.62 -2.21 21.98
C TYR A 86 -6.07 -0.92 21.33
N PHE A 87 -4.87 -0.95 20.73
CA PHE A 87 -4.36 0.14 19.91
C PHE A 87 -5.01 0.20 18.52
N SER A 88 -5.73 -0.85 18.12
CA SER A 88 -6.52 -0.85 16.89
C SER A 88 -7.61 0.21 16.92
N ASP A 89 -7.93 0.76 15.76
CA ASP A 89 -9.03 1.71 15.67
C ASP A 89 -10.38 1.00 15.93
N GLU A 90 -11.32 1.71 16.55
CA GLU A 90 -12.66 1.19 16.80
C GLU A 90 -13.47 1.05 15.50
N SER A 91 -14.25 -0.02 15.38
CA SER A 91 -15.07 -0.30 14.19
C SER A 91 -16.22 0.70 13.97
N THR A 92 -16.65 1.41 15.03
CA THR A 92 -17.82 2.30 15.02
C THR A 92 -17.45 3.79 14.94
N ARG A 93 -16.15 4.14 14.84
CA ARG A 93 -15.71 5.53 14.84
C ARG A 93 -15.95 6.23 13.50
N ASN A 94 -16.67 7.34 13.53
CA ASN A 94 -16.88 8.24 12.38
C ASN A 94 -15.79 9.32 12.22
N ASP A 95 -14.71 9.24 12.98
CA ASP A 95 -13.55 10.15 12.96
C ASP A 95 -12.24 9.41 12.65
N LEU A 96 -12.30 8.25 11.99
CA LEU A 96 -11.09 7.54 11.54
C LEU A 96 -10.21 8.48 10.69
N PRO A 97 -8.89 8.51 10.94
CA PRO A 97 -7.99 9.52 10.37
C PRO A 97 -7.69 9.31 8.88
N CYS A 98 -8.23 8.25 8.27
CA CYS A 98 -7.87 7.76 6.96
C CYS A 98 -9.12 7.37 6.15
N TYR A 99 -9.15 7.79 4.89
CA TYR A 99 -10.26 7.55 3.95
C TYR A 99 -9.74 7.00 2.62
N ASP A 100 -10.56 6.20 1.93
CA ASP A 100 -10.26 5.75 0.57
C ASP A 100 -10.48 6.90 -0.44
N PRO A 101 -9.44 7.32 -1.19
CA PRO A 101 -9.55 8.42 -2.16
C PRO A 101 -10.31 8.04 -3.45
N THR A 102 -10.64 6.77 -3.66
CA THR A 102 -11.29 6.27 -4.89
C THR A 102 -12.77 5.98 -4.73
N GLY A 103 -13.27 5.95 -3.50
CA GLY A 103 -14.67 5.69 -3.16
C GLY A 103 -15.46 6.95 -2.84
N ASP A 104 -16.79 6.79 -2.80
CA ASP A 104 -17.75 7.77 -2.31
C ASP A 104 -17.52 8.06 -0.83
N SER A 105 -16.58 8.96 -0.53
CA SER A 105 -16.41 9.82 0.66
C SER A 105 -16.68 9.28 2.10
N GLN A 106 -16.92 7.99 2.29
CA GLN A 106 -17.41 7.39 3.54
C GLN A 106 -16.71 6.08 3.93
N GLN A 107 -15.97 5.44 3.00
CA GLN A 107 -15.23 4.22 3.35
C GLN A 107 -13.94 4.59 4.09
N LYS A 108 -14.06 4.57 5.41
CA LYS A 108 -12.96 4.84 6.32
C LYS A 108 -12.07 3.62 6.47
N LEU A 109 -10.77 3.86 6.48
CA LEU A 109 -9.76 2.81 6.58
C LEU A 109 -9.46 2.56 8.05
N ARG A 110 -10.09 1.53 8.62
CA ARG A 110 -9.81 1.08 9.99
C ARG A 110 -8.43 0.42 10.05
N ARG A 111 -7.58 0.85 10.98
CA ARG A 111 -6.24 0.27 11.18
C ARG A 111 -6.28 -0.73 12.33
N LEU A 112 -5.85 -1.95 12.07
CA LEU A 112 -5.72 -3.02 13.06
C LEU A 112 -4.25 -3.14 13.47
N VAL A 113 -4.00 -3.21 14.78
CA VAL A 113 -2.67 -3.26 15.37
C VAL A 113 -2.48 -4.58 16.11
N TYR A 114 -1.50 -5.35 15.69
CA TYR A 114 -1.07 -6.59 16.34
C TYR A 114 0.29 -6.34 16.99
N ILE A 115 0.44 -6.80 18.24
CA ILE A 115 1.69 -6.66 18.98
C ILE A 115 1.94 -8.00 19.67
N ALA A 116 3.16 -8.51 19.53
CA ALA A 116 3.62 -9.69 20.25
C ALA A 116 5.04 -9.45 20.79
N LEU A 117 5.44 -10.24 21.78
CA LEU A 117 6.86 -10.29 22.14
C LEU A 117 7.64 -10.83 20.94
N TYR A 118 8.88 -10.42 20.77
CA TYR A 118 9.73 -10.93 19.71
C TYR A 118 11.04 -11.41 20.33
N ASP A 119 11.29 -12.71 20.24
CA ASP A 119 12.44 -13.37 20.85
C ASP A 119 13.43 -13.93 19.83
N ALA A 120 13.05 -13.93 18.55
CA ALA A 120 13.86 -14.38 17.42
C ALA A 120 14.35 -15.84 17.57
N ASP A 121 13.61 -16.69 18.28
CA ASP A 121 13.94 -18.12 18.47
C ASP A 121 14.08 -18.89 17.14
N ALA A 122 13.41 -18.40 16.09
CA ALA A 122 13.54 -18.81 14.71
C ALA A 122 14.52 -17.90 13.95
N ASP A 123 15.82 -18.11 14.12
CA ASP A 123 16.76 -17.68 13.08
C ASP A 123 16.43 -18.47 11.79
N PRO A 124 16.16 -17.82 10.64
CA PRO A 124 16.03 -18.51 9.36
C PRO A 124 17.31 -19.23 8.91
N PHE A 125 18.48 -19.01 9.55
CA PHE A 125 19.73 -19.67 9.16
C PHE A 125 20.70 -20.18 10.25
N THR A 126 20.63 -19.87 11.55
CA THR A 126 21.58 -20.48 12.53
C THR A 126 21.20 -20.44 14.02
N ILE A 127 21.49 -21.57 14.69
CA ILE A 127 21.50 -21.85 16.14
C ILE A 127 20.17 -21.61 16.86
N ALA A 128 19.38 -22.69 16.94
CA ALA A 128 18.29 -22.85 17.89
C ALA A 128 18.67 -22.30 19.28
N ASN A 129 17.84 -21.39 19.80
CA ASN A 129 17.85 -21.08 21.22
C ASN A 129 17.59 -22.40 21.98
N LEU A 130 18.57 -22.85 22.76
CA LEU A 130 18.56 -24.16 23.42
C LEU A 130 17.57 -24.24 24.61
N ASN A 131 16.78 -23.21 24.90
CA ASN A 131 16.17 -23.02 26.22
C ASN A 131 14.65 -22.74 26.31
N ASP A 132 13.86 -22.69 25.23
CA ASP A 132 12.38 -22.57 25.34
C ASP A 132 11.57 -23.61 24.55
N THR A 133 12.14 -24.30 23.55
CA THR A 133 11.55 -25.50 22.90
C THR A 133 10.16 -25.33 22.27
N ASP A 134 9.61 -24.12 22.21
CA ASP A 134 8.27 -23.84 21.67
C ASP A 134 8.29 -23.44 20.18
N ASN A 135 9.44 -23.06 19.63
CA ASN A 135 9.64 -22.80 18.19
C ASN A 135 8.61 -21.79 17.65
N ASP A 136 8.23 -20.84 18.51
CA ASP A 136 7.32 -19.75 18.21
C ASP A 136 8.08 -18.42 18.42
N PRO A 137 8.32 -17.65 17.34
CA PRO A 137 9.08 -16.38 17.37
C PRO A 137 8.44 -15.25 18.17
N TYR A 138 7.36 -15.57 18.89
CA TYR A 138 6.53 -14.65 19.62
C TYR A 138 6.25 -15.03 21.09
N THR A 139 6.90 -16.07 21.64
CA THR A 139 6.60 -16.59 23.00
C THR A 139 7.73 -16.46 24.03
N GLY A 140 8.89 -15.93 23.66
CA GLY A 140 10.05 -15.88 24.55
C GLY A 140 9.99 -14.91 25.73
N ASN A 141 10.92 -15.13 26.66
CA ASN A 141 11.06 -14.39 27.92
C ASN A 141 11.82 -13.05 27.76
N THR A 142 12.25 -12.70 26.55
CA THR A 142 12.95 -11.44 26.25
C THR A 142 11.94 -10.30 26.16
N ALA A 143 11.56 -9.76 27.33
CA ALA A 143 10.64 -8.63 27.48
C ALA A 143 11.15 -7.28 26.93
N ASN A 144 12.16 -7.26 26.08
CA ASN A 144 12.85 -6.04 25.62
C ASN A 144 12.61 -5.71 24.15
N LEU A 145 11.95 -6.60 23.39
CA LEU A 145 11.69 -6.42 21.96
C LEU A 145 10.27 -6.87 21.63
N LEU A 146 9.55 -6.03 20.89
CA LEU A 146 8.18 -6.25 20.48
C LEU A 146 8.10 -6.22 18.96
N TRP A 147 7.43 -7.23 18.40
CA TRP A 147 6.99 -7.19 17.01
C TRP A 147 5.65 -6.47 16.94
N VAL A 148 5.55 -5.51 16.03
CA VAL A 148 4.36 -4.70 15.80
C VAL A 148 3.98 -4.78 14.34
N LYS A 149 2.72 -5.09 14.07
CA LYS A 149 2.13 -5.09 12.73
C LYS A 149 0.90 -4.20 12.69
N VAL A 150 0.86 -3.33 11.69
CA VAL A 150 -0.33 -2.52 11.38
C VAL A 150 -0.84 -2.91 10.00
N ILE A 151 -2.12 -3.29 9.93
CA ILE A 151 -2.83 -3.53 8.67
C ILE A 151 -4.04 -2.62 8.56
N THR A 152 -4.47 -2.36 7.34
CA THR A 152 -5.81 -1.81 7.10
C THR A 152 -6.79 -2.98 7.05
N GLU A 153 -7.96 -2.86 7.68
CA GLU A 153 -8.99 -3.89 7.64
C GLU A 153 -9.38 -4.22 6.19
N GLY A 154 -9.35 -5.50 5.82
CA GLY A 154 -9.59 -5.96 4.44
C GLY A 154 -8.39 -5.86 3.49
N SER A 155 -7.28 -5.25 3.90
CA SER A 155 -6.04 -5.20 3.11
C SER A 155 -5.19 -6.44 3.32
N ALA A 156 -4.60 -6.96 2.23
CA ALA A 156 -3.57 -8.00 2.28
C ALA A 156 -2.17 -7.43 2.64
N GLN A 157 -2.00 -6.11 2.60
CA GLN A 157 -0.74 -5.43 2.91
C GLN A 157 -0.72 -4.94 4.36
N GLY A 158 0.41 -5.16 5.03
CA GLY A 158 0.73 -4.65 6.35
C GLY A 158 2.07 -3.93 6.38
N LEU A 159 2.25 -3.08 7.39
CA LEU A 159 3.57 -2.58 7.76
C LEU A 159 3.96 -3.22 9.09
N GLU A 160 5.20 -3.66 9.18
CA GLU A 160 5.75 -4.35 10.35
C GLU A 160 7.00 -3.64 10.83
N THR A 161 7.21 -3.62 12.14
CA THR A 161 8.39 -3.01 12.76
C THR A 161 8.72 -3.72 14.07
N LEU A 162 9.94 -3.49 14.55
CA LEU A 162 10.39 -3.94 15.86
C LEU A 162 10.56 -2.73 16.76
N ILE A 163 10.02 -2.80 17.97
CA ILE A 163 10.17 -1.76 18.99
C ILE A 163 10.92 -2.36 20.17
N SER A 164 12.08 -1.78 20.49
CA SER A 164 12.85 -2.12 21.68
C SER A 164 12.55 -1.18 22.83
N ARG A 165 12.86 -1.62 24.06
CA ARG A 165 12.85 -0.77 25.25
C ARG A 165 13.82 0.40 25.16
#